data_AF-A0A0Q8DMC0-F1
#
_entry.id   AF-A0A0Q8DMC0-F1
#
_cell.length_a   1.000
_cell.length_b   1.000
_cell.length_c   1.000
_cell.angle_alpha   90.00
_cell.angle_beta   90.00
_cell.angle_gamma   90.00
#
_symmetry.space_group_name_H-M   'P 1'
#
loop_
_entity.id
_entity.type
_entity.pdbx_description
1 polymer ?
#
loop_
_entity_poly.entity_id
_entity_poly.type
_entity_poly.pdbx_seq_one_letter_code
_entity_poly.pdbx_strand_id
1 'polypeptide(L)'
;MASLVIHRWVPEHSWAGSNSWPLAAFCDRIQQCTSLRGTELKRVARRVMKREPMTLELVNVELAGALLHTLESLGAQVTVQ
;
A
#
# COMPACT_ATOMS: atom_id res chain seq x y z
N MET A 1 -11.15 -3.87 -13.24
CA MET A 1 -11.00 -3.38 -11.85
C MET A 1 -10.35 -4.50 -11.08
N ALA A 2 -9.35 -4.21 -10.25
CA ALA A 2 -8.58 -5.21 -9.54
C ALA A 2 -8.60 -4.98 -8.03
N SER A 3 -8.21 -6.01 -7.29
CA SER A 3 -7.99 -5.96 -5.84
C SER A 3 -6.52 -6.21 -5.54
N LEU A 4 -5.94 -5.37 -4.69
CA LEU A 4 -4.57 -5.51 -4.23
C LEU A 4 -4.60 -6.14 -2.85
N VAL A 5 -4.07 -7.35 -2.72
CA VAL A 5 -4.05 -8.13 -1.49
C VAL A 5 -2.65 -8.14 -0.90
N ILE A 6 -2.51 -7.58 0.29
CA ILE A 6 -1.27 -7.62 1.09
C ILE A 6 -1.38 -8.83 2.03
N HIS A 7 -0.66 -9.90 1.73
CA HIS A 7 -0.73 -11.16 2.48
C HIS A 7 0.07 -11.10 3.78
N ARG A 8 1.32 -10.66 3.68
CA ARG A 8 2.27 -10.61 4.79
C ARG A 8 3.38 -9.61 4.51
N TRP A 9 4.15 -9.33 5.55
CA TRP A 9 5.30 -8.45 5.51
C TRP A 9 6.53 -9.26 5.93
N VAL A 10 7.56 -9.23 5.10
CA VAL A 10 8.82 -9.97 5.27
C VAL A 10 9.92 -8.95 5.53
N PRO A 11 10.33 -8.72 6.80
CA PRO A 11 11.32 -7.70 7.16
C PRO A 11 12.65 -7.85 6.43
N GLU A 12 13.07 -9.09 6.17
CA GLU A 12 14.31 -9.45 5.48
C GLU A 12 14.31 -8.98 4.01
N HIS A 13 13.13 -8.75 3.43
CA HIS A 13 12.97 -8.27 2.06
C HIS A 13 12.73 -6.75 2.01
N SER A 14 12.70 -6.07 3.15
CA SER A 14 12.56 -4.62 3.18
C SER A 14 13.89 -3.93 2.84
N TRP A 15 13.85 -3.10 1.81
CA TRP A 15 14.97 -2.22 1.43
C TRP A 15 14.78 -0.79 1.97
N ALA A 16 13.55 -0.45 2.36
CA ALA A 16 13.20 0.80 3.01
C ALA A 16 12.91 0.57 4.51
N GLY A 17 13.51 1.40 5.37
CA GLY A 17 13.34 1.28 6.83
C GLY A 17 11.89 1.49 7.29
N SER A 18 11.50 0.88 8.43
CA SER A 18 10.12 0.82 8.93
C SER A 18 9.40 2.15 9.14
N ASN A 19 10.10 3.28 9.13
CA ASN A 19 9.55 4.64 9.25
C ASN A 19 10.09 5.61 8.19
N SER A 20 10.57 5.08 7.06
CA SER A 20 11.19 5.92 6.02
C SER A 20 10.19 6.81 5.27
N TRP A 21 8.89 6.54 5.36
CA TRP A 21 7.85 7.25 4.62
C TRP A 21 6.83 7.94 5.55
N PRO A 22 6.49 9.21 5.31
CA PRO A 22 5.45 9.90 6.06
C PRO A 22 4.05 9.41 5.63
N LEU A 23 3.07 9.52 6.53
CA LEU A 23 1.65 9.17 6.26
C LEU A 23 1.11 9.83 4.99
N ALA A 24 1.49 11.09 4.74
CA ALA A 24 1.06 11.84 3.56
C ALA A 24 1.48 11.14 2.25
N ALA A 25 2.71 10.60 2.19
CA ALA A 25 3.21 9.93 0.99
C ALA A 25 2.43 8.63 0.70
N PHE A 26 2.05 7.88 1.74
CA PHE A 26 1.16 6.71 1.56
C PHE A 26 -0.22 7.12 1.05
N CYS A 27 -0.81 8.17 1.65
CA CYS A 27 -2.09 8.71 1.19
C CYS A 27 -2.02 9.09 -0.30
N ASP A 28 -0.98 9.81 -0.73
CA ASP A 28 -0.84 10.24 -2.11
C ASP A 28 -0.75 9.04 -3.07
N ARG A 29 0.05 8.03 -2.75
CA ARG A 29 0.20 6.81 -3.56
C ARG A 29 -1.09 6.00 -3.66
N ILE A 30 -1.81 5.84 -2.55
CA ILE A 30 -3.09 5.12 -2.54
C ILE A 30 -4.15 5.92 -3.30
N GLN A 31 -4.17 7.24 -3.16
CA GLN A 31 -5.14 8.11 -3.82
C GLN A 31 -4.98 8.12 -5.34
N GLN A 32 -3.76 7.94 -5.86
CA GLN A 32 -3.47 7.86 -7.29
C GLN A 32 -4.05 6.63 -7.97
N CYS A 33 -4.23 5.53 -7.23
CA CYS A 33 -4.69 4.26 -7.78
C CYS A 33 -6.05 3.80 -7.22
N THR A 34 -6.71 4.59 -6.35
CA THR A 34 -8.03 4.27 -5.78
C THR A 34 -8.96 5.48 -5.73
N SER A 35 -10.25 5.21 -5.54
CA SER A 35 -11.27 6.23 -5.26
C SER A 35 -11.31 6.65 -3.79
N LEU A 36 -10.45 6.11 -2.91
CA LEU A 36 -10.44 6.43 -1.48
C LEU A 36 -10.11 7.90 -1.23
N ARG A 37 -10.82 8.52 -0.29
CA ARG A 37 -10.62 9.92 0.12
C ARG A 37 -10.82 10.07 1.63
N GLY A 38 -10.33 11.19 2.17
CA GLY A 38 -10.59 11.60 3.56
C GLY A 38 -10.15 10.57 4.61
N THR A 39 -11.07 10.21 5.50
CA THR A 39 -10.80 9.32 6.65
C THR A 39 -10.47 7.89 6.23
N GLU A 40 -11.14 7.36 5.21
CA GLU A 40 -10.88 6.00 4.71
C GLU A 40 -9.49 5.88 4.12
N LEU A 41 -9.07 6.86 3.32
CA LEU A 41 -7.70 6.93 2.77
C LEU A 41 -6.65 6.90 3.89
N LYS A 42 -6.84 7.75 4.92
CA LYS A 42 -5.93 7.79 6.08
C LYS A 42 -5.94 6.49 6.86
N ARG A 43 -7.10 5.82 6.98
CA ARG A 43 -7.22 4.53 7.67
C ARG A 43 -6.39 3.47 6.93
N VAL A 44 -6.56 3.35 5.61
CA VAL A 44 -5.79 2.43 4.77
C VAL A 44 -4.29 2.72 4.88
N ALA A 45 -3.88 3.98 4.71
CA ALA A 45 -2.48 4.38 4.80
C ALA A 45 -1.87 4.02 6.17
N ARG A 46 -2.61 4.20 7.27
CA ARG A 46 -2.15 3.78 8.61
C ARG A 46 -2.03 2.28 8.76
N ARG A 47 -2.93 1.49 8.17
CA ARG A 47 -2.84 0.01 8.18
C ARG A 47 -1.60 -0.47 7.44
N VAL A 48 -1.29 0.16 6.30
CA VAL A 48 -0.04 -0.06 5.56
C VAL A 48 1.18 0.28 6.42
N MET A 49 1.20 1.44 7.10
CA MET A 49 2.29 1.82 8.02
C MET A 49 2.46 0.82 9.18
N LYS A 50 1.35 0.28 9.69
CA LYS A 50 1.36 -0.74 10.75
C LYS A 50 1.69 -2.14 10.25
N ARG A 51 1.90 -2.32 8.95
CA ARG A 51 2.18 -3.61 8.32
C ARG A 51 1.08 -4.64 8.58
N GLU A 52 -0.16 -4.19 8.58
CA GLU A 52 -1.31 -5.07 8.71
C GLU A 52 -1.61 -5.73 7.35
N PRO A 53 -1.92 -7.04 7.32
CA PRO A 53 -2.52 -7.67 6.15
C PRO A 53 -3.84 -7.00 5.79
N MET A 54 -4.06 -6.73 4.51
CA MET A 54 -5.29 -6.11 4.05
C MET A 54 -5.55 -6.30 2.56
N THR A 55 -6.81 -6.15 2.17
CA THR A 55 -7.24 -6.08 0.78
C THR A 55 -7.68 -4.65 0.47
N LEU A 56 -7.17 -4.13 -0.65
CA LEU A 56 -7.55 -2.85 -1.22
C LEU A 56 -8.38 -3.13 -2.48
N GLU A 57 -9.65 -2.77 -2.46
CA GLU A 57 -10.56 -3.01 -3.58
C GLU A 57 -10.58 -1.83 -4.56
N LEU A 58 -11.08 -2.08 -5.77
CA LEU A 58 -11.30 -1.07 -6.81
C LEU A 58 -10.02 -0.31 -7.19
N VAL A 59 -8.89 -1.03 -7.24
CA VAL A 59 -7.59 -0.48 -7.58
C VAL A 59 -7.44 -0.39 -9.09
N ASN A 60 -6.98 0.76 -9.58
CA ASN A 60 -6.51 0.91 -10.96
C ASN A 60 -5.08 0.37 -11.07
N VAL A 61 -4.92 -0.80 -11.69
CA VAL A 61 -3.64 -1.51 -11.83
C VAL A 61 -2.61 -0.71 -12.62
N GLU A 62 -3.05 0.01 -13.65
CA GLU A 62 -2.16 0.82 -14.50
C GLU A 62 -1.48 1.94 -13.71
N LEU A 63 -2.15 2.45 -12.68
CA LEU A 63 -1.64 3.49 -11.79
C LEU A 63 -1.06 2.94 -10.48
N ALA A 64 -1.29 1.66 -10.18
CA ALA A 64 -0.87 1.03 -8.93
C ALA A 64 0.63 0.71 -8.87
N GLY A 65 1.37 0.81 -9.98
CA GLY A 65 2.80 0.47 -10.03
C GLY A 65 3.63 1.20 -8.96
N ALA A 66 3.40 2.50 -8.75
CA ALA A 66 4.09 3.25 -7.72
C ALA A 66 3.75 2.77 -6.29
N LEU A 67 2.50 2.38 -6.05
CA LEU A 67 2.08 1.81 -4.77
C LEU A 67 2.69 0.44 -4.54
N LEU A 68 2.65 -0.44 -5.56
CA LEU A 68 3.22 -1.79 -5.51
C LEU A 68 4.71 -1.75 -5.17
N HIS A 69 5.48 -0.95 -5.90
CA HIS A 69 6.91 -0.79 -5.62
C HIS A 69 7.18 -0.24 -4.22
N THR A 70 6.36 0.69 -3.74
CA THR A 70 6.49 1.22 -2.37
C THR A 70 6.25 0.11 -1.34
N LEU A 71 5.21 -0.71 -1.54
CA LEU A 71 4.87 -1.82 -0.66
C LEU A 71 5.96 -2.91 -0.68
N GLU A 72 6.42 -3.31 -1.86
CA GLU A 72 7.51 -4.29 -2.04
C GLU A 72 8.81 -3.80 -1.39
N SER A 73 9.16 -2.52 -1.55
CA SER A 73 10.34 -1.91 -0.92
C SER A 73 10.28 -1.96 0.61
N LEU A 74 9.09 -1.98 1.18
CA LEU A 74 8.85 -2.11 2.62
C LEU A 74 8.73 -3.58 3.07
N GLY A 75 8.92 -4.54 2.17
CA GLY A 75 8.86 -5.97 2.41
C GLY A 75 7.45 -6.57 2.32
N ALA A 76 6.46 -5.87 1.76
CA ALA A 76 5.12 -6.44 1.59
C ALA A 76 5.11 -7.49 0.48
N GLN A 77 4.47 -8.63 0.75
CA GLN A 77 4.12 -9.60 -0.28
C GLN A 77 2.70 -9.30 -0.77
N VAL A 78 2.61 -8.81 -2.00
CA VAL A 78 1.38 -8.29 -2.60
C VAL A 78 0.97 -9.12 -3.82
N THR A 79 -0.33 -9.37 -3.96
CA THR A 79 -0.92 -10.00 -5.16
C THR A 79 -1.99 -9.07 -5.73
N VAL A 80 -2.04 -8.95 -7.06
CA VAL A 80 -3.12 -8.23 -7.77
C VAL A 80 -4.09 -9.28 -8.33
N GLN A 81 -5.38 -9.16 -8.00
CA GLN A 81 -6.47 -10.06 -8.40
C GLN A 81 -7.49 -9.33 -9.26
#